data_AF-A0A9X8G9G6-F1
#
_entry.id   AF-A0A9X8G9G6-F1
#
_cell.length_a   1.000
_cell.length_b   1.000
_cell.length_c   1.000
_cell.angle_alpha   90.00
_cell.angle_beta   90.00
_cell.angle_gamma   90.00
#
_symmetry.space_group_name_H-M   'P 1'
#
loop_
_entity.id
_entity.type
_entity.pdbx_description
1 polymer ?
#
loop_
_entity_poly.entity_id
_entity_poly.type
_entity_poly.pdbx_seq_one_letter_code
_entity_poly.pdbx_strand_id
1 'polypeptide(L)' 'MKAFKVFYSTPGCSTSAIVLTEDESTLEKSLSEKDSDFRMGDKYYGISRKREMPLSNVMLRDLSVAELLKILNKEGV' A
#
# COMPACT_ATOMS: atom_id res chain seq x y z
N MET A 1 -2.53 8.25 -9.43
CA MET A 1 -2.45 7.63 -8.09
C MET A 1 -3.69 6.77 -7.87
N LYS A 2 -3.46 5.52 -7.49
CA LYS A 2 -4.48 4.48 -7.24
C LYS A 2 -4.36 4.02 -5.79
N ALA A 3 -5.48 3.60 -5.20
CA ALA A 3 -5.51 3.02 -3.87
C ALA A 3 -5.89 1.55 -3.94
N PHE A 4 -5.13 0.71 -3.24
CA PHE A 4 -5.41 -0.72 -3.16
C PHE A 4 -5.55 -1.15 -1.72
N LYS A 5 -6.61 -1.90 -1.42
CA LYS A 5 -6.64 -2.73 -0.22
C LYS A 5 -5.92 -4.02 -0.52
N VAL A 6 -4.83 -4.26 0.19
CA VAL A 6 -3.93 -5.40 0.00
C VAL A 6 -4.01 -6.31 1.21
N PHE A 7 -4.22 -7.60 0.98
CA PHE A 7 -4.06 -8.66 1.96
C PHE A 7 -2.76 -9.37 1.65
N TYR A 8 -1.88 -9.45 2.64
CA TYR A 8 -0.55 -9.99 2.46
C TYR A 8 -0.12 -10.78 3.69
N SER A 9 0.88 -11.63 3.50
CA SER A 9 1.47 -12.43 4.57
C SER A 9 2.88 -11.97 4.87
N THR A 10 3.23 -12.06 6.15
CA THR A 10 4.58 -11.97 6.70
C THR A 10 4.84 -13.25 7.52
N PRO A 11 6.07 -13.57 7.93
CA PRO A 11 6.36 -14.77 8.68
C PRO A 11 5.48 -14.90 9.93
N GLY A 12 4.59 -15.89 9.93
CA GLY A 12 3.69 -16.17 11.04
C GLY A 12 2.45 -15.27 11.15
N CYS A 13 2.22 -14.35 10.21
CA CYS A 13 1.06 -13.45 10.24
C CYS A 13 0.46 -13.22 8.86
N SER A 14 -0.86 -13.05 8.81
CA SER A 14 -1.57 -12.51 7.65
C SER A 14 -2.27 -11.24 8.06
N THR A 15 -2.07 -10.17 7.29
CA THR A 15 -2.59 -8.85 7.62
C THR A 15 -3.12 -8.16 6.36
N SER A 16 -3.61 -6.93 6.52
CA SER A 16 -4.03 -6.10 5.40
C SER A 16 -3.67 -4.64 5.60
N ALA A 17 -3.35 -3.95 4.52
CA ALA A 17 -3.09 -2.52 4.51
C ALA A 17 -3.76 -1.87 3.30
N ILE A 18 -4.05 -0.57 3.40
CA ILE A 18 -4.31 0.26 2.24
C ILE A 18 -2.97 0.79 1.74
N VAL A 19 -2.70 0.65 0.45
CA VAL A 19 -1.45 1.10 -0.17
C VAL A 19 -1.78 2.06 -1.30
N LEU A 20 -1.12 3.22 -1.31
CA LEU A 20 -1.17 4.14 -2.44
C LEU A 20 0.00 3.89 -3.38
N THR A 21 -0.30 3.76 -4.66
CA THR A 21 0.70 3.53 -5.70
C THR A 21 0.33 4.29 -6.98
N GLU A 22 1.31 4.63 -7.82
CA GLU A 22 1.03 5.23 -9.12
C GLU A 22 0.41 4.20 -10.08
N ASP A 23 0.95 2.98 -10.05
CA ASP A 23 0.46 1.87 -10.85
C ASP A 23 0.44 0.55 -10.06
N GLU A 24 -0.33 -0.43 -10.54
CA GLU A 24 -0.44 -1.75 -9.92
C GLU A 24 0.89 -2.52 -9.97
N SER A 25 1.70 -2.30 -11.00
CA SER A 25 3.03 -2.93 -11.14
C SER A 25 4.00 -2.54 -10.00
N THR A 26 3.82 -1.38 -9.38
CA THR A 26 4.65 -0.90 -8.26
C THR A 26 4.05 -1.20 -6.88
N LEU A 27 2.95 -1.96 -6.81
CA LEU A 27 2.21 -2.19 -5.57
C LEU A 27 3.03 -2.87 -4.48
N GLU A 28 3.77 -3.93 -4.80
CA GLU A 28 4.61 -4.63 -3.82
C GLU A 28 5.72 -3.74 -3.27
N LYS A 29 6.29 -2.89 -4.14
CA LYS A 29 7.31 -1.91 -3.74
C LYS A 29 6.71 -0.90 -2.76
N SER A 30 5.58 -0.30 -3.10
CA SER A 30 4.87 0.64 -2.21
C SER A 30 4.45 -0.01 -0.90
N LEU A 31 4.09 -1.30 -0.90
CA LEU A 31 3.80 -2.04 0.33
C LEU A 31 5.04 -2.20 1.19
N SER A 32 6.19 -2.57 0.62
CA SER A 32 7.45 -2.73 1.36
C SER A 32 8.01 -1.41 1.92
N GLU A 33 7.74 -0.29 1.25
CA GLU A 33 8.08 1.06 1.76
C GLU A 33 7.18 1.47 2.93
N LYS A 34 5.93 0.97 2.95
CA LYS A 34 4.93 1.31 3.96
C LYS A 34 5.04 0.45 5.21
N ASP A 35 5.28 -0.84 5.02
CA ASP A 35 5.37 -1.82 6.09
C ASP A 35 6.75 -2.48 6.07
N SER A 36 7.56 -2.18 7.09
CA SER A 36 8.91 -2.70 7.25
C SER A 36 8.96 -4.22 7.46
N ASP A 37 7.85 -4.80 7.89
CA ASP A 37 7.73 -6.25 8.07
C ASP A 37 7.38 -6.95 6.76
N PHE A 38 7.07 -6.24 5.67
CA PHE A 38 6.86 -6.84 4.35
C PHE A 38 8.14 -6.78 3.50
N ARG A 39 8.71 -7.95 3.16
CA ARG A 39 9.91 -8.06 2.31
C ARG A 39 9.56 -8.55 0.92
N MET A 40 9.86 -7.74 -0.09
CA MET A 40 9.74 -8.18 -1.49
C MET A 40 10.70 -9.31 -1.82
N GLY A 41 10.24 -10.23 -2.67
CA GLY A 41 11.07 -11.30 -3.26
C GLY A 41 11.39 -12.47 -2.34
N ASP A 42 10.92 -12.46 -1.09
CA ASP A 42 11.03 -13.60 -0.18
C ASP A 42 9.77 -14.47 -0.28
N LYS A 43 9.94 -15.77 -0.48
CA LYS A 43 8.85 -16.76 -0.69
C LYS A 43 7.83 -16.84 0.45
N TYR A 44 8.17 -16.39 1.65
CA TYR A 44 7.25 -16.38 2.80
C TYR A 44 6.40 -15.11 2.88
N TYR A 45 6.66 -14.15 2.00
CA TYR A 45 5.98 -12.88 1.92
C TYR A 45 5.27 -12.82 0.58
N GLY A 46 4.03 -12.33 0.60
CA GLY A 46 3.29 -12.25 -0.64
C GLY A 46 1.94 -11.62 -0.46
N ILE A 47 1.53 -10.90 -1.50
CA ILE A 47 0.17 -10.39 -1.63
C ILE A 47 -0.72 -11.57 -2.04
N SER A 48 -1.60 -11.99 -1.14
CA SER A 48 -2.58 -13.05 -1.41
C SER A 48 -3.80 -12.51 -2.16
N ARG A 49 -4.19 -11.26 -1.88
CA ARG A 49 -5.30 -10.59 -2.55
C ARG A 49 -5.10 -9.09 -2.59
N LYS A 50 -5.50 -8.47 -3.70
CA LYS A 50 -5.56 -7.02 -3.86
C LYS A 50 -6.92 -6.60 -4.42
N ARG A 51 -7.38 -5.42 -4.04
CA ARG A 51 -8.59 -4.81 -4.57
C ARG A 51 -8.36 -3.31 -4.73
N GLU A 52 -8.50 -2.81 -5.94
CA GLU A 52 -8.51 -1.38 -6.20
C GLU A 52 -9.76 -0.74 -5.58
N MET A 53 -9.60 0.47 -5.04
CA MET A 53 -10.68 1.25 -4.47
C MET A 53 -10.53 2.74 -4.78
N PRO A 54 -11.64 3.51 -4.81
CA PRO A 54 -11.58 4.96 -4.97
C PRO A 54 -10.80 5.63 -3.84
N LEU A 55 -10.02 6.66 -4.17
CA LEU A 55 -9.28 7.47 -3.18
C LEU A 55 -10.21 8.11 -2.14
N SER A 56 -11.45 8.45 -2.51
CA SER A 56 -12.47 8.97 -1.59
C SER A 56 -12.84 8.01 -0.45
N ASN A 57 -12.53 6.71 -0.60
CA ASN A 57 -12.82 5.69 0.40
C ASN A 57 -11.61 5.40 1.31
N VAL A 58 -10.47 6.08 1.09
CA VAL A 58 -9.26 5.93 1.90
C VAL A 58 -9.34 6.85 3.10
N MET A 59 -9.22 6.30 4.31
CA MET A 59 -9.19 7.14 5.51
C MET A 59 -7.79 7.73 5.71
N LEU A 60 -7.71 8.98 6.18
CA LEU A 60 -6.43 9.64 6.43
C LEU A 60 -5.54 8.87 7.42
N ARG A 61 -6.14 8.16 8.40
CA ARG A 61 -5.43 7.31 9.36
C ARG A 61 -4.76 6.08 8.73
N ASP A 62 -5.23 5.65 7.56
CA ASP A 62 -4.68 4.51 6.84
C ASP A 62 -3.48 4.94 5.98
N LEU A 63 -3.17 6.24 5.92
CA LEU A 63 -2.05 6.80 5.16
C LEU A 63 -0.83 7.00 6.06
N SER A 64 0.34 6.68 5.53
CA SER A 64 1.59 7.18 6.08
C SER A 64 1.71 8.69 5.84
N VAL A 65 2.52 9.37 6.65
CA VAL A 65 2.80 10.81 6.46
C VAL A 65 3.38 11.09 5.06
N ALA A 66 4.23 10.19 4.56
CA ALA A 66 4.81 10.29 3.23
C ALA A 66 3.74 10.19 2.13
N GLU A 67 2.79 9.26 2.26
CA GLU A 67 1.67 9.14 1.33
C GLU A 67 0.78 10.38 1.37
N LEU A 68 0.44 10.88 2.57
CA LEU A 68 -0.37 12.08 2.73
C LEU A 68 0.26 13.30 2.05
N LEU A 69 1.56 13.53 2.26
CA LEU A 69 2.30 14.61 1.61
C LEU A 69 2.33 14.44 0.08
N LYS A 70 2.46 13.22 -0.43
CA LYS A 70 2.37 12.95 -1.87
C LYS A 70 1.00 13.33 -2.45
N ILE A 71 -0.10 13.11 -1.72
CA ILE A 71 -1.43 13.55 -2.17
C ILE A 71 -1.50 15.08 -2.21
N LEU A 72 -1.14 15.73 -1.10
CA LEU A 72 -1.24 17.18 -0.94
C LEU A 72 -0.38 17.94 -1.96
N ASN A 73 0.83 17.46 -2.22
CA ASN A 73 1.73 18.07 -3.20
C ASN A 73 1.29 17.85 -4.65
N LYS A 74 0.47 16.83 -4.92
CA LYS A 74 -0.04 16.51 -6.26
C LYS A 74 -1.29 17.31 -6.62
N GLU A 75 -2.04 17.78 -5.61
CA GLU A 75 -3.15 18.74 -5.77
C GLU A 75 -2.72 20.20 -5.66
N GLY A 76 -1.47 20.46 -5.23
CA GLY A 76 -0.89 21.80 -5.08
C GLY A 76 -0.31 22.43 -6.36
N VAL A 77 -0.86 22.11 -7.55
CA VAL A 77 -0.50 22.75 -8.83
C VAL A 77 -1.77 23.21 -9.55
#